data_AF-A0A844GJK2-F1
#
_entry.id   AF-A0A844GJK2-F1
#
_cell.length_a   1.000
_cell.length_b   1.000
_cell.length_c   1.000
_cell.angle_alpha   90.00
_cell.angle_beta   90.00
_cell.angle_gamma   90.00
#
_symmetry.space_group_name_H-M   'P 1'
#
loop_
_entity.id
_entity.type
_entity.pdbx_description
1 polymer ?
#
loop_
_entity_poly.entity_id
_entity_poly.type
_entity_poly.pdbx_seq_one_letter_code
_entity_poly.pdbx_strand_id
1 'polypeptide(L)'
;MDDILKLAKDYSKKRHLDLLPRCNNNILEKLDYIYDENWENQGVPYPYEILTYLFDSYYVLPERPDLAALFCWQAINHSYYVQQLSDNNVGFCQDTKGIELICDAILGDWNNKYKAILEPFLKRMPDKTFHYVASYMLKGYAMEKKGIVEKYRASSYKTLKRKIPSLLDILDNAYGKSYCQISNPTLVNNEVDLGITNANKGKSRAITHSFGIKLKALMLGEEVEITFCDVQGTKKKYKFTDEERLSFVFFGILYASRCNNFHGNVAARMNSINANKDTFKMYTDMFLTEYIILAIHLNSQGALSDVVLNKVKENADLMI
;
A
#
# COMPACT_ATOMS: atom_id res chain seq x y z
N MET A 1 21.93 -6.40 -26.33
CA MET A 1 20.50 -6.71 -26.19
C MET A 1 20.15 -6.61 -24.72
N ASP A 2 19.12 -5.84 -24.38
CA ASP A 2 18.57 -5.69 -23.02
C ASP A 2 18.29 -7.08 -22.42
N ASP A 3 18.58 -7.31 -21.14
CA ASP A 3 18.38 -8.61 -20.50
C ASP A 3 16.90 -9.03 -20.46
N ILE A 4 15.97 -8.06 -20.39
CA ILE A 4 14.54 -8.30 -20.55
C ILE A 4 14.25 -8.80 -21.97
N LEU A 5 14.84 -8.19 -23.00
CA LEU A 5 14.67 -8.64 -24.38
C LEU A 5 15.27 -10.03 -24.62
N LYS A 6 16.43 -10.34 -24.01
CA LYS A 6 17.02 -11.67 -24.08
C LYS A 6 16.13 -12.72 -23.38
N LEU A 7 15.58 -12.39 -22.21
CA LEU A 7 14.67 -13.26 -21.48
C LEU A 7 13.37 -13.47 -22.25
N ALA A 8 12.83 -12.43 -22.90
CA ALA A 8 11.63 -12.54 -23.73
C ALA A 8 11.85 -13.39 -24.99
N LYS A 9 13.04 -13.32 -25.60
CA LYS A 9 13.38 -14.12 -26.78
C LYS A 9 13.57 -15.61 -26.47
N ASP A 10 14.12 -15.93 -25.31
CA ASP A 10 14.45 -17.29 -24.88
C ASP A 10 14.21 -17.43 -23.38
N TYR A 11 12.93 -17.61 -23.02
CA TYR A 11 12.48 -17.63 -21.64
C TYR A 11 12.88 -18.93 -20.94
N SER A 12 13.43 -18.79 -19.73
CA SER A 12 13.49 -19.89 -18.77
C SER A 12 13.23 -19.38 -17.36
N LYS A 13 12.52 -20.18 -16.57
CA LYS A 13 12.21 -19.84 -15.17
C LYS A 13 13.50 -19.55 -14.38
N LYS A 14 14.53 -20.38 -14.54
CA LYS A 14 15.83 -20.20 -13.87
C LYS A 14 16.44 -18.83 -14.18
N ARG A 15 16.57 -18.48 -15.47
CA ARG A 15 17.12 -17.19 -15.90
C ARG A 15 16.27 -16.01 -15.42
N HIS A 16 14.95 -16.17 -15.40
CA HIS A 16 14.06 -15.15 -14.87
C HIS A 16 14.32 -14.91 -13.38
N LEU A 17 14.39 -15.98 -12.58
CA LEU A 17 14.68 -15.88 -11.15
C LEU A 17 16.05 -15.25 -10.86
N ASP A 18 17.05 -15.53 -11.70
CA ASP A 18 18.39 -14.92 -11.58
C ASP A 18 18.38 -13.40 -11.83
N LEU A 19 17.39 -12.89 -12.57
CA LEU A 19 17.22 -11.45 -12.87
C LEU A 19 16.38 -10.72 -11.81
N LEU A 20 15.58 -11.43 -11.02
CA LEU A 20 14.73 -10.80 -10.01
C LEU A 20 15.59 -10.26 -8.85
N PRO A 21 15.28 -9.06 -8.33
CA PRO A 21 15.89 -8.61 -7.09
C PRO A 21 15.41 -9.50 -5.95
N ARG A 22 16.34 -9.99 -5.12
CA ARG A 22 16.05 -10.91 -4.01
C ARG A 22 16.84 -10.57 -2.75
N CYS A 23 16.28 -10.96 -1.61
CA CYS A 23 16.98 -11.09 -0.34
C CYS A 23 17.08 -12.57 0.04
N ASN A 24 18.07 -12.96 0.84
CA ASN A 24 18.30 -14.36 1.23
C ASN A 24 17.31 -14.87 2.31
N ASN A 25 16.14 -14.27 2.44
CA ASN A 25 15.18 -14.59 3.50
C ASN A 25 14.01 -15.38 2.90
N ASN A 26 13.98 -16.69 3.12
CA ASN A 26 12.81 -17.50 2.80
C ASN A 26 11.78 -17.32 3.92
N ILE A 27 10.87 -16.36 3.75
CA ILE A 27 9.92 -15.99 4.81
C ILE A 27 8.98 -17.14 5.19
N LEU A 28 8.72 -18.09 4.28
CA LEU A 28 7.81 -19.21 4.52
C LEU A 28 8.30 -20.17 5.61
N GLU A 29 9.61 -20.27 5.84
CA GLU A 29 10.16 -21.16 6.87
C GLU A 29 9.82 -20.71 8.30
N LYS A 30 9.42 -19.45 8.48
CA LYS A 30 9.16 -18.84 9.78
C LYS A 30 7.79 -18.18 9.87
N LEU A 31 6.99 -18.26 8.82
CA LEU A 31 5.68 -17.62 8.77
C LEU A 31 4.69 -18.40 9.65
N ASP A 32 4.13 -17.73 10.66
CA ASP A 32 2.96 -18.24 11.37
C ASP A 32 1.73 -18.10 10.47
N TYR A 33 1.16 -19.24 10.08
CA TYR A 33 0.04 -19.28 9.14
C TYR A 33 -1.29 -18.90 9.79
N ILE A 34 -2.15 -18.22 9.03
CA ILE A 34 -3.58 -18.03 9.33
C ILE A 34 -4.27 -19.38 9.16
N TYR A 35 -4.23 -20.16 10.24
CA TYR A 35 -4.87 -21.46 10.36
C TYR A 35 -5.41 -21.63 11.78
N ASP A 36 -6.71 -21.90 11.88
CA ASP A 36 -7.37 -22.13 13.17
C ASP A 36 -7.77 -23.60 13.30
N GLU A 37 -7.27 -24.27 14.33
CA GLU A 37 -7.61 -25.67 14.64
C GLU A 37 -9.12 -25.85 14.87
N ASN A 38 -9.85 -24.79 15.25
CA ASN A 38 -11.30 -24.86 15.38
C ASN A 38 -12.01 -25.19 14.06
N TRP A 39 -11.38 -24.94 12.91
CA TRP A 39 -11.89 -25.27 11.59
C TRP A 39 -11.91 -26.77 11.30
N GLU A 40 -11.20 -27.58 12.09
CA GLU A 40 -11.25 -29.04 11.98
C GLU A 40 -12.50 -29.63 12.65
N ASN A 41 -13.15 -28.87 13.55
CA ASN A 41 -14.32 -29.34 14.27
C ASN A 41 -15.52 -29.51 13.34
N GLN A 42 -16.26 -30.62 13.52
CA GLN A 42 -17.42 -30.91 12.71
C GLN A 42 -18.47 -29.79 12.77
N GLY A 43 -18.87 -29.27 11.60
CA GLY A 43 -19.89 -28.24 11.48
C GLY A 43 -19.40 -26.80 11.64
N VAL A 44 -18.11 -26.57 11.93
CA VAL A 44 -17.50 -25.24 11.91
C VAL A 44 -17.06 -24.91 10.48
N PRO A 45 -17.63 -23.88 9.82
CA PRO A 45 -17.17 -23.49 8.49
C PRO A 45 -15.78 -22.87 8.58
N TYR A 46 -14.91 -23.26 7.65
CA TYR A 46 -13.61 -22.62 7.46
C TYR A 46 -13.66 -21.70 6.24
N PRO A 47 -12.81 -20.64 6.18
CA PRO A 47 -12.90 -19.64 5.12
C PRO A 47 -12.21 -20.14 3.83
N TYR A 48 -12.85 -21.09 3.14
CA TYR A 48 -12.30 -21.83 1.99
C TYR A 48 -11.67 -20.93 0.93
N GLU A 49 -12.42 -19.96 0.38
CA GLU A 49 -11.93 -19.07 -0.68
C GLU A 49 -10.76 -18.19 -0.21
N ILE A 50 -10.75 -17.79 1.06
CA ILE A 50 -9.64 -17.02 1.62
C ILE A 50 -8.38 -17.90 1.66
N LEU A 51 -8.50 -19.16 2.08
CA LEU A 51 -7.37 -20.09 2.13
C LEU A 51 -6.79 -20.36 0.75
N THR A 52 -7.62 -20.49 -0.30
CA THR A 52 -7.11 -20.72 -1.67
C THR A 52 -6.26 -19.54 -2.17
N TYR A 53 -6.68 -18.29 -1.92
CA TYR A 53 -5.85 -17.12 -2.22
C TYR A 53 -4.57 -17.05 -1.38
N LEU A 54 -4.61 -17.50 -0.12
CA LEU A 54 -3.41 -17.59 0.70
C LEU A 54 -2.44 -18.66 0.17
N PHE A 55 -2.93 -19.79 -0.33
CA PHE A 55 -2.08 -20.81 -0.97
C PHE A 55 -1.37 -20.27 -2.20
N ASP A 56 -2.05 -19.47 -3.03
CA ASP A 56 -1.43 -18.78 -4.16
C ASP A 56 -0.36 -17.77 -3.69
N SER A 57 -0.62 -17.08 -2.58
CA SER A 57 0.37 -16.19 -1.94
C SER A 57 1.62 -16.97 -1.51
N TYR A 58 1.46 -18.12 -0.86
CA TYR A 58 2.58 -18.95 -0.42
C TYR A 58 3.35 -19.56 -1.60
N TYR A 59 2.65 -19.97 -2.66
CA TYR A 59 3.27 -20.58 -3.84
C TYR A 59 4.28 -19.66 -4.54
N VAL A 60 4.03 -18.34 -4.52
CA VAL A 60 4.88 -17.36 -5.20
C VAL A 60 5.97 -16.75 -4.31
N LEU A 61 5.99 -17.08 -3.02
CA LEU A 61 7.02 -16.65 -2.08
C LEU A 61 8.21 -17.64 -2.05
N PRO A 62 9.44 -17.14 -1.80
CA PRO A 62 9.80 -15.74 -1.57
C PRO A 62 10.07 -14.94 -2.85
N GLU A 63 10.06 -15.55 -4.04
CA GLU A 63 10.60 -14.91 -5.26
C GLU A 63 9.75 -13.75 -5.80
N ARG A 64 8.44 -13.78 -5.59
CA ARG A 64 7.48 -12.79 -6.12
C ARG A 64 6.56 -12.23 -5.03
N PRO A 65 7.11 -11.48 -4.06
CA PRO A 65 6.31 -10.89 -3.00
C PRO A 65 5.28 -9.86 -3.54
N ASP A 66 5.52 -9.30 -4.73
CA ASP A 66 4.56 -8.42 -5.41
C ASP A 66 3.29 -9.14 -5.86
N LEU A 67 3.40 -10.42 -6.22
CA LEU A 67 2.25 -11.28 -6.49
C LEU A 67 1.65 -11.83 -5.21
N ALA A 68 2.46 -12.18 -4.21
CA ALA A 68 1.97 -12.63 -2.91
C ALA A 68 1.06 -11.59 -2.27
N ALA A 69 1.48 -10.32 -2.27
CA ALA A 69 0.65 -9.20 -1.82
C ALA A 69 -0.65 -9.07 -2.64
N LEU A 70 -0.59 -9.25 -3.97
CA LEU A 70 -1.79 -9.21 -4.81
C LEU A 70 -2.80 -10.31 -4.43
N PHE A 71 -2.35 -11.55 -4.23
CA PHE A 71 -3.20 -12.66 -3.82
C PHE A 71 -3.72 -12.49 -2.39
N CYS A 72 -2.89 -11.98 -1.47
CA CYS A 72 -3.32 -11.63 -0.11
C CYS A 72 -4.39 -10.53 -0.12
N TRP A 73 -4.29 -9.54 -1.01
CA TRP A 73 -5.36 -8.55 -1.22
C TRP A 73 -6.65 -9.20 -1.74
N GLN A 74 -6.58 -10.23 -2.59
CA GLN A 74 -7.79 -10.96 -3.02
C GLN A 74 -8.47 -11.68 -1.85
N ALA A 75 -7.69 -12.21 -0.90
CA ALA A 75 -8.21 -12.75 0.35
C ALA A 75 -8.92 -11.67 1.19
N ILE A 76 -8.31 -10.49 1.34
CA ILE A 76 -8.95 -9.33 1.99
C ILE A 76 -10.23 -8.93 1.26
N ASN A 77 -10.18 -8.84 -0.08
CA ASN A 77 -11.33 -8.49 -0.91
C ASN A 77 -12.50 -9.43 -0.69
N HIS A 78 -12.23 -10.74 -0.69
CA HIS A 78 -13.25 -11.74 -0.43
C HIS A 78 -13.85 -11.57 0.98
N SER A 79 -13.02 -11.31 2.00
CA SER A 79 -13.50 -11.16 3.38
C SER A 79 -14.50 -10.00 3.56
N TYR A 80 -14.27 -8.85 2.93
CA TYR A 80 -15.23 -7.73 2.96
C TYR A 80 -16.36 -7.87 1.95
N TYR A 81 -16.17 -8.68 0.90
CA TYR A 81 -17.19 -8.93 -0.11
C TYR A 81 -18.31 -9.80 0.47
N VAL A 82 -17.96 -10.88 1.16
CA VAL A 82 -18.94 -11.74 1.85
C VAL A 82 -19.70 -10.95 2.92
N GLN A 83 -19.01 -10.10 3.69
CA GLN A 83 -19.68 -9.22 4.66
C GLN A 83 -20.68 -8.27 3.99
N GLN A 84 -20.32 -7.65 2.86
CA GLN A 84 -21.24 -6.80 2.10
C GLN A 84 -22.45 -7.58 1.56
N LEU A 85 -22.26 -8.81 1.07
CA LEU A 85 -23.37 -9.64 0.62
C LEU A 85 -24.34 -9.99 1.75
N SER A 86 -23.86 -10.05 3.00
CA SER A 86 -24.69 -10.30 4.17
C SER A 86 -25.43 -9.07 4.71
N ASP A 87 -25.05 -7.85 4.29
CA ASP A 87 -25.66 -6.61 4.74
C ASP A 87 -26.78 -6.18 3.78
N ASN A 88 -28.03 -6.34 4.22
CA ASN A 88 -29.23 -5.98 3.44
C ASN A 88 -29.31 -4.47 3.08
N ASN A 89 -28.51 -3.60 3.72
CA ASN A 89 -28.44 -2.18 3.37
C ASN A 89 -27.49 -1.89 2.21
N VAL A 90 -26.69 -2.87 1.78
CA VAL A 90 -25.73 -2.72 0.68
C VAL A 90 -26.42 -3.10 -0.64
N GLY A 91 -26.80 -2.10 -1.43
CA GLY A 91 -27.46 -2.33 -2.73
C GLY A 91 -26.54 -2.94 -3.80
N PHE A 92 -25.25 -2.61 -3.78
CA PHE A 92 -24.22 -3.22 -4.63
C PHE A 92 -22.88 -3.24 -3.88
N CYS A 93 -22.10 -4.31 -4.03
CA CYS A 93 -20.79 -4.42 -3.41
C CYS A 93 -19.78 -3.47 -4.08
N GLN A 94 -18.99 -2.76 -3.27
CA GLN A 94 -17.91 -1.90 -3.76
C GLN A 94 -16.65 -2.05 -2.92
N ASP A 95 -15.49 -1.97 -3.56
CA ASP A 95 -14.20 -1.99 -2.87
C ASP A 95 -14.07 -0.85 -1.85
N THR A 96 -14.52 0.37 -2.18
CA THR A 96 -14.43 1.50 -1.24
C THR A 96 -15.23 1.23 0.03
N LYS A 97 -16.45 0.71 -0.11
CA LYS A 97 -17.31 0.40 1.04
C LYS A 97 -16.79 -0.79 1.83
N GLY A 98 -16.30 -1.83 1.14
CA GLY A 98 -15.67 -2.99 1.77
C GLY A 98 -14.43 -2.62 2.59
N ILE A 99 -13.56 -1.76 2.07
CA ILE A 99 -12.40 -1.25 2.80
C ILE A 99 -12.85 -0.43 4.02
N GLU A 100 -13.90 0.39 3.90
CA GLU A 100 -14.47 1.13 5.04
C GLU A 100 -14.98 0.18 6.14
N LEU A 101 -15.61 -0.94 5.79
CA LEU A 101 -16.02 -1.95 6.78
C LEU A 101 -14.84 -2.52 7.57
N ILE A 102 -13.72 -2.79 6.90
CA ILE A 102 -12.50 -3.24 7.59
C ILE A 102 -11.96 -2.14 8.50
N CYS A 103 -11.89 -0.90 8.03
CA CYS A 103 -11.48 0.23 8.86
C CYS A 103 -12.35 0.35 10.11
N ASP A 104 -13.68 0.29 9.95
CA ASP A 104 -14.64 0.39 11.04
C ASP A 104 -14.47 -0.77 12.05
N ALA A 105 -14.26 -2.00 11.56
CA ALA A 105 -14.01 -3.17 12.40
C ALA A 105 -12.71 -3.02 13.22
N ILE A 106 -11.63 -2.52 12.61
CA ILE A 106 -10.36 -2.26 13.30
C ILE A 106 -10.52 -1.11 14.31
N LEU A 107 -11.20 -0.02 13.93
CA LEU A 107 -11.42 1.15 14.79
C LEU A 107 -12.30 0.82 15.99
N GLY A 108 -13.31 -0.02 15.80
CA GLY A 108 -14.26 -0.44 16.84
C GLY A 108 -13.59 -1.06 18.07
N ASP A 109 -12.46 -1.74 17.90
CA ASP A 109 -11.67 -2.30 18.99
C ASP A 109 -10.19 -1.91 18.94
N TRP A 110 -9.93 -0.68 18.45
CA TRP A 110 -8.58 -0.16 18.24
C TRP A 110 -7.78 -0.13 19.54
N ASN A 111 -8.28 0.60 20.54
CA ASN A 111 -7.52 0.87 21.76
C ASN A 111 -7.40 -0.34 22.69
N ASN A 112 -8.31 -1.31 22.63
CA ASN A 112 -8.25 -2.47 23.53
C ASN A 112 -7.49 -3.65 22.91
N LYS A 113 -7.52 -3.80 21.57
CA LYS A 113 -7.00 -5.01 20.91
C LYS A 113 -6.13 -4.71 19.70
N TYR A 114 -6.70 -4.13 18.65
CA TYR A 114 -6.05 -4.18 17.33
C TYR A 114 -4.88 -3.21 17.16
N LYS A 115 -4.82 -2.12 17.94
CA LYS A 115 -3.68 -1.18 17.90
C LYS A 115 -2.36 -1.85 18.23
N ALA A 116 -2.32 -2.64 19.31
CA ALA A 116 -1.10 -3.32 19.75
C ALA A 116 -0.63 -4.38 18.74
N ILE A 117 -1.56 -4.93 17.95
CA ILE A 117 -1.29 -5.96 16.94
C ILE A 117 -0.81 -5.34 15.63
N LEU A 118 -1.47 -4.27 15.17
CA LEU A 118 -1.20 -3.67 13.87
C LEU A 118 -0.01 -2.68 13.88
N GLU A 119 0.20 -1.92 14.97
CA GLU A 119 1.26 -0.91 15.02
C GLU A 119 2.69 -1.43 14.74
N PRO A 120 3.09 -2.63 15.20
CA PRO A 120 4.41 -3.19 14.88
C PRO A 120 4.66 -3.30 13.37
N PHE A 121 3.64 -3.71 12.59
CA PHE A 121 3.74 -3.79 11.14
C PHE A 121 3.84 -2.40 10.51
N LEU A 122 3.01 -1.46 10.95
CA LEU A 122 3.02 -0.08 10.43
C LEU A 122 4.38 0.61 10.68
N LYS A 123 4.98 0.41 11.86
CA LYS A 123 6.30 0.98 12.22
C LYS A 123 7.43 0.46 11.33
N ARG A 124 7.34 -0.81 10.92
CA ARG A 124 8.37 -1.48 10.11
C ARG A 124 8.21 -1.26 8.61
N MET A 125 7.11 -0.67 8.14
CA MET A 125 6.95 -0.35 6.72
C MET A 125 8.13 0.48 6.17
N PRO A 126 8.68 0.12 5.00
CA PRO A 126 9.88 0.74 4.47
C PRO A 126 9.59 2.11 3.86
N ASP A 127 10.58 3.00 3.89
CA ASP A 127 10.44 4.38 3.42
C ASP A 127 10.00 4.47 1.94
N LYS A 128 10.40 3.47 1.13
CA LYS A 128 10.00 3.35 -0.28
C LYS A 128 8.48 3.35 -0.47
N THR A 129 7.74 2.76 0.47
CA THR A 129 6.27 2.79 0.50
C THR A 129 5.74 4.22 0.55
N PHE A 130 6.32 5.06 1.40
CA PHE A 130 5.89 6.45 1.56
C PHE A 130 6.40 7.35 0.43
N HIS A 131 7.58 7.05 -0.15
CA HIS A 131 8.04 7.71 -1.37
C HIS A 131 7.10 7.44 -2.54
N TYR A 132 6.56 6.23 -2.64
CA TYR A 132 5.54 5.88 -3.63
C TYR A 132 4.27 6.74 -3.44
N VAL A 133 3.77 6.87 -2.20
CA VAL A 133 2.61 7.73 -1.90
C VAL A 133 2.89 9.20 -2.22
N ALA A 134 4.01 9.73 -1.72
CA ALA A 134 4.45 11.09 -2.00
C ALA A 134 4.52 11.35 -3.51
N SER A 135 5.06 10.41 -4.28
CA SER A 135 5.22 10.56 -5.73
C SER A 135 3.88 10.76 -6.43
N TYR A 136 2.88 9.91 -6.19
CA TYR A 136 1.60 10.06 -6.89
C TYR A 136 0.79 11.25 -6.34
N MET A 137 0.95 11.62 -5.07
CA MET A 137 0.29 12.81 -4.51
C MET A 137 0.83 14.09 -5.14
N LEU A 138 2.16 14.23 -5.27
CA LEU A 138 2.79 15.39 -5.90
C LEU A 138 2.47 15.48 -7.39
N LYS A 139 2.53 14.35 -8.11
CA LYS A 139 2.17 14.30 -9.54
C LYS A 139 0.69 14.61 -9.76
N GLY A 140 -0.20 14.02 -8.95
CA GLY A 140 -1.63 14.29 -8.99
C GLY A 140 -1.95 15.76 -8.75
N TYR A 141 -1.28 16.36 -7.78
CA TYR A 141 -1.41 17.79 -7.47
C TYR A 141 -0.91 18.69 -8.62
N ALA A 142 0.28 18.44 -9.16
CA ALA A 142 0.84 19.23 -10.26
C ALA A 142 -0.04 19.14 -11.52
N MET A 143 -0.54 17.95 -11.83
CA MET A 143 -1.51 17.74 -12.92
C MET A 143 -2.82 18.51 -12.69
N GLU A 144 -3.36 18.46 -11.47
CA GLU A 144 -4.57 19.21 -11.09
C GLU A 144 -4.39 20.72 -11.28
N LYS A 145 -3.30 21.29 -10.78
CA LYS A 145 -3.03 22.74 -10.89
C LYS A 145 -2.78 23.21 -12.32
N LYS A 146 -2.36 22.31 -13.22
CA LYS A 146 -2.19 22.60 -14.65
C LYS A 146 -3.42 22.28 -15.50
N GLY A 147 -4.51 21.81 -14.89
CA GLY A 147 -5.74 21.50 -15.61
C GLY A 147 -5.66 20.22 -16.46
N ILE A 148 -4.74 19.31 -16.16
CA ILE A 148 -4.70 17.99 -16.81
C ILE A 148 -5.94 17.20 -16.38
N VAL A 149 -6.64 16.63 -17.36
CA VAL A 149 -7.91 15.91 -17.16
C VAL A 149 -7.75 14.76 -16.16
N GLU A 150 -8.80 14.52 -15.37
CA GLU A 150 -8.76 13.60 -14.23
C GLU A 150 -8.25 12.20 -14.54
N LYS A 151 -8.60 11.65 -15.70
CA LYS A 151 -8.25 10.29 -16.11
C LYS A 151 -6.75 10.00 -16.15
N TYR A 152 -5.89 11.03 -16.18
CA TYR A 152 -4.43 10.87 -16.17
C TYR A 152 -3.83 10.89 -14.75
N ARG A 153 -4.64 11.14 -13.72
CA ARG A 153 -4.21 11.18 -12.32
C ARG A 153 -4.48 9.83 -11.67
N ALA A 154 -3.62 9.42 -10.74
CA ALA A 154 -3.86 8.23 -9.93
C ALA A 154 -5.18 8.40 -9.15
N SER A 155 -6.06 7.40 -9.18
CA SER A 155 -7.34 7.43 -8.43
C SER A 155 -7.12 7.65 -6.94
N SER A 156 -6.06 7.06 -6.37
CA SER A 156 -5.66 7.23 -4.97
C SER A 156 -5.37 8.68 -4.57
N TYR A 157 -4.94 9.54 -5.51
CA TYR A 157 -4.77 10.98 -5.23
C TYR A 157 -6.10 11.62 -4.79
N LYS A 158 -7.17 11.36 -5.56
CA LYS A 158 -8.50 11.89 -5.26
C LYS A 158 -9.05 11.30 -3.97
N THR A 159 -8.89 10.00 -3.77
CA THR A 159 -9.38 9.32 -2.57
C THR A 159 -8.71 9.85 -1.31
N LEU A 160 -7.37 9.95 -1.28
CA LEU A 160 -6.65 10.46 -0.11
C LEU A 160 -6.95 11.92 0.16
N LYS A 161 -6.98 12.77 -0.87
CA LYS A 161 -7.35 14.19 -0.74
C LYS A 161 -8.73 14.36 -0.08
N ARG A 162 -9.68 13.48 -0.38
CA ARG A 162 -11.02 13.48 0.22
C ARG A 162 -11.02 12.92 1.65
N LYS A 163 -10.31 11.83 1.90
CA LYS A 163 -10.27 11.12 3.19
C LYS A 163 -9.44 11.83 4.25
N ILE A 164 -8.42 12.61 3.85
CA ILE A 164 -7.47 13.26 4.75
C ILE A 164 -7.32 14.73 4.31
N PRO A 165 -8.23 15.62 4.75
CA PRO A 165 -8.28 17.01 4.27
C PRO A 165 -6.98 17.79 4.51
N SER A 166 -6.26 17.47 5.59
CA SER A 166 -4.97 18.09 5.93
C SER A 166 -3.90 17.91 4.85
N LEU A 167 -3.98 16.86 4.03
CA LEU A 167 -3.07 16.66 2.89
C LEU A 167 -3.18 17.79 1.85
N LEU A 168 -4.38 18.34 1.64
CA LEU A 168 -4.58 19.42 0.67
C LEU A 168 -3.86 20.69 1.12
N ASP A 169 -3.98 21.04 2.40
CA ASP A 169 -3.30 22.19 2.99
C ASP A 169 -1.77 22.04 2.95
N ILE A 170 -1.25 20.84 3.21
CA ILE A 170 0.18 20.53 3.08
C ILE A 170 0.66 20.68 1.63
N LEU A 171 -0.12 20.20 0.66
CA LEU A 171 0.23 20.30 -0.76
C LEU A 171 0.17 21.74 -1.26
N ASP A 172 -0.89 22.48 -0.90
CA ASP A 172 -1.10 23.86 -1.33
C ASP A 172 -0.05 24.83 -0.78
N ASN A 173 0.43 24.60 0.43
CA ASN A 173 1.34 25.53 1.09
C ASN A 173 2.80 25.09 1.08
N ALA A 174 3.11 23.80 0.97
CA ALA A 174 4.47 23.28 1.08
C ALA A 174 4.85 22.39 -0.12
N TYR A 175 4.74 21.07 0.02
CA TYR A 175 5.38 20.12 -0.89
C TYR A 175 4.84 20.17 -2.33
N GLY A 176 3.51 20.29 -2.49
CA GLY A 176 2.89 20.41 -3.81
C GLY A 176 3.28 21.70 -4.51
N LYS A 177 3.23 22.82 -3.79
CA LYS A 177 3.69 24.13 -4.27
C LYS A 177 5.16 24.11 -4.68
N SER A 178 6.04 23.54 -3.85
CA SER A 178 7.47 23.39 -4.17
C SER A 178 7.69 22.52 -5.42
N TYR A 179 6.94 21.43 -5.55
CA TYR A 179 7.03 20.55 -6.72
C TYR A 179 6.57 21.26 -8.01
N CYS A 180 5.50 22.05 -7.94
CA CYS A 180 5.02 22.85 -9.08
C CYS A 180 6.03 23.90 -9.57
N GLN A 181 7.00 24.34 -8.74
CA GLN A 181 8.06 25.25 -9.19
C GLN A 181 9.06 24.58 -10.14
N ILE A 182 9.13 23.25 -10.15
CA ILE A 182 10.10 22.48 -10.95
C ILE A 182 9.45 21.55 -11.97
N SER A 183 8.12 21.49 -12.00
CA SER A 183 7.33 20.65 -12.89
C SER A 183 6.36 21.50 -13.70
N ASN A 184 6.22 21.20 -14.99
CA ASN A 184 5.20 21.78 -15.85
C ASN A 184 4.50 20.67 -16.65
N PRO A 185 3.55 19.94 -16.03
CA PRO A 185 2.84 18.87 -16.71
C PRO A 185 2.19 19.28 -18.04
N THR A 186 2.42 18.48 -19.08
CA THR A 186 1.80 18.61 -20.40
C THR A 186 1.35 17.24 -20.90
N LEU A 187 0.35 17.22 -21.77
CA LEU A 187 -0.14 16.00 -22.39
C LEU A 187 0.48 15.84 -23.78
N VAL A 188 1.19 14.74 -23.99
CA VAL A 188 1.83 14.39 -25.27
C VAL A 188 1.43 12.95 -25.59
N ASN A 189 0.73 12.73 -26.71
CA ASN A 189 0.34 11.39 -27.18
C ASN A 189 -0.37 10.50 -26.13
N ASN A 190 -1.32 11.07 -25.38
CA ASN A 190 -2.01 10.42 -24.25
C ASN A 190 -1.13 10.07 -23.04
N GLU A 191 0.12 10.51 -23.01
CA GLU A 191 1.01 10.41 -21.87
C GLU A 191 1.24 11.79 -21.25
N VAL A 192 1.40 11.83 -19.92
CA VAL A 192 1.72 13.07 -19.23
C VAL A 192 3.23 13.17 -19.06
N ASP A 193 3.84 14.12 -19.74
CA ASP A 193 5.18 14.59 -19.41
C ASP A 193 5.07 15.60 -18.27
N LEU A 194 5.73 15.32 -17.14
CA LEU A 194 5.72 16.21 -15.97
C LEU A 194 6.56 17.48 -16.18
N GLY A 195 7.31 17.59 -17.27
CA GLY A 195 8.10 18.77 -17.62
C GLY A 195 9.26 19.03 -16.63
N ILE A 196 9.80 17.98 -16.03
CA ILE A 196 10.92 18.07 -15.07
C ILE A 196 12.23 17.90 -15.82
N THR A 197 13.01 18.99 -15.90
CA THR A 197 14.31 19.01 -16.59
C THR A 197 15.35 18.13 -15.88
N ASN A 198 16.42 17.76 -16.59
CA ASN A 198 17.53 17.01 -16.01
C ASN A 198 18.16 17.72 -14.80
N ALA A 199 18.28 19.05 -14.83
CA ALA A 199 18.79 19.86 -13.72
C ALA A 199 17.89 19.75 -12.46
N ASN A 200 16.59 19.56 -12.64
CA ASN A 200 15.62 19.46 -11.54
C ASN A 200 15.36 18.03 -11.04
N LYS A 201 15.93 16.99 -11.68
CA LYS A 201 15.74 15.58 -11.26
C LYS A 201 16.19 15.34 -9.81
N GLY A 202 17.31 15.94 -9.39
CA GLY A 202 17.78 15.86 -8.01
C GLY A 202 16.77 16.46 -7.02
N LYS A 203 16.29 17.67 -7.31
CA LYS A 203 15.33 18.39 -6.48
C LYS A 203 13.96 17.68 -6.41
N SER A 204 13.48 17.13 -7.53
CA SER A 204 12.24 16.33 -7.57
C SER A 204 12.32 15.12 -6.64
N ARG A 205 13.44 14.40 -6.65
CA ARG A 205 13.67 13.28 -5.72
C ARG A 205 13.74 13.75 -4.27
N ALA A 206 14.46 14.84 -3.98
CA ALA A 206 14.57 15.37 -2.63
C ALA A 206 13.21 15.79 -2.04
N ILE A 207 12.36 16.48 -2.82
CA ILE A 207 10.99 16.85 -2.41
C ILE A 207 10.16 15.59 -2.12
N THR A 208 10.22 14.60 -3.02
CA THR A 208 9.47 13.34 -2.87
C THR A 208 9.91 12.58 -1.62
N HIS A 209 11.22 12.48 -1.38
CA HIS A 209 11.77 11.80 -0.20
C HIS A 209 11.38 12.51 1.09
N SER A 210 11.61 13.82 1.17
CA SER A 210 11.25 14.61 2.34
C SER A 210 9.76 14.51 2.65
N PHE A 211 8.89 14.59 1.64
CA PHE A 211 7.46 14.44 1.85
C PHE A 211 7.10 13.03 2.32
N GLY A 212 7.70 12.00 1.75
CA GLY A 212 7.51 10.61 2.17
C GLY A 212 7.86 10.40 3.66
N ILE A 213 8.97 10.95 4.14
CA ILE A 213 9.32 10.88 5.57
C ILE A 213 8.27 11.56 6.45
N LYS A 214 7.75 12.72 6.05
CA LYS A 214 6.66 13.38 6.80
C LYS A 214 5.37 12.57 6.78
N LEU A 215 5.02 11.95 5.66
CA LEU A 215 3.86 11.07 5.56
C LEU A 215 4.00 9.83 6.45
N LYS A 216 5.20 9.26 6.56
CA LYS A 216 5.49 8.16 7.50
C LYS A 216 5.23 8.58 8.94
N ALA A 217 5.82 9.69 9.37
CA ALA A 217 5.62 10.22 10.72
C ALA A 217 4.13 10.48 11.03
N LEU A 218 3.41 11.12 10.10
CA LEU A 218 1.96 11.36 10.24
C LEU A 218 1.16 10.05 10.35
N MET A 219 1.47 9.05 9.53
CA MET A 219 0.84 7.72 9.58
C MET A 219 1.11 7.01 10.92
N LEU A 220 2.31 7.18 11.49
CA LEU A 220 2.67 6.65 12.81
C LEU A 220 2.01 7.41 13.98
N GLY A 221 1.23 8.45 13.70
CA GLY A 221 0.52 9.24 14.71
C GLY A 221 1.38 10.33 15.35
N GLU A 222 2.53 10.64 14.76
CA GLU A 222 3.38 11.74 15.21
C GLU A 222 2.79 13.10 14.81
N GLU A 223 3.05 14.12 15.63
CA GLU A 223 2.81 15.50 15.25
C GLU A 223 4.02 16.01 14.45
N VAL A 224 3.76 16.49 13.23
CA VAL A 224 4.79 16.88 12.28
C VAL A 224 4.71 18.36 11.99
N GLU A 225 5.79 19.09 12.25
CA GLU A 225 5.97 20.45 11.75
C GLU A 225 6.41 20.44 10.28
N ILE A 226 5.71 21.24 9.47
CA ILE A 226 5.99 21.46 8.05
C ILE A 226 6.14 22.97 7.80
N THR A 227 7.20 23.33 7.09
CA THR A 227 7.49 24.71 6.67
C THR A 227 6.86 25.00 5.31
N PHE A 228 6.14 26.11 5.22
CA PHE A 228 5.48 26.57 4.02
C PHE A 228 6.46 27.19 3.04
N CYS A 229 6.11 27.12 1.76
CA CYS A 229 6.78 27.80 0.66
C CYS A 229 6.21 29.22 0.51
N ASP A 230 6.24 29.99 1.59
CA ASP A 230 5.97 31.44 1.61
C ASP A 230 7.24 32.22 2.01
N VAL A 231 7.19 33.54 1.87
CA VAL A 231 8.36 34.41 2.17
C VAL A 231 8.71 34.40 3.66
N GLN A 232 7.72 34.17 4.52
CA GLN A 232 7.85 34.21 5.97
C GLN A 232 8.40 32.89 6.56
N GLY A 233 8.40 31.82 5.78
CA GLY A 233 8.79 30.48 6.24
C GLY A 233 7.81 29.95 7.30
N THR A 234 6.50 30.19 7.11
CA THR A 234 5.48 29.81 8.10
C THR A 234 5.60 28.33 8.46
N LYS A 235 5.54 28.01 9.75
CA LYS A 235 5.59 26.64 10.25
C LYS A 235 4.22 26.25 10.80
N LYS A 236 3.69 25.12 10.35
CA LYS A 236 2.42 24.57 10.82
C LYS A 236 2.58 23.11 11.22
N LYS A 237 1.92 22.74 12.32
CA LYS A 237 1.90 21.38 12.86
C LYS A 237 0.69 20.63 12.31
N TYR A 238 0.91 19.37 11.96
CA TYR A 238 -0.10 18.46 11.46
C TYR A 238 -0.03 17.14 12.21
N LYS A 239 -1.19 16.50 12.40
CA LYS A 239 -1.30 15.17 13.00
C LYS A 239 -2.52 14.49 12.38
N PHE A 240 -2.37 13.23 11.97
CA PHE A 240 -3.50 12.44 11.51
C PHE A 240 -4.27 11.86 12.69
N THR A 241 -5.59 11.83 12.58
CA THR A 241 -6.45 11.03 13.47
C THR A 241 -6.24 9.53 13.21
N ASP A 242 -6.68 8.67 14.12
CA ASP A 242 -6.58 7.22 13.91
C ASP A 242 -7.34 6.74 12.65
N GLU A 243 -8.49 7.35 12.35
CA GLU A 243 -9.23 7.11 11.11
C GLU A 243 -8.46 7.55 9.87
N GLU A 244 -7.82 8.72 9.90
CA GLU A 244 -6.97 9.20 8.81
C GLU A 244 -5.72 8.33 8.63
N ARG A 245 -5.12 7.83 9.71
CA ARG A 245 -3.98 6.90 9.68
C ARG A 245 -4.37 5.60 8.97
N LEU A 246 -5.48 4.97 9.35
CA LEU A 246 -5.94 3.75 8.70
C LEU A 246 -6.37 4.01 7.26
N SER A 247 -7.08 5.12 7.00
CA SER A 247 -7.43 5.52 5.64
C SER A 247 -6.19 5.71 4.76
N PHE A 248 -5.10 6.26 5.32
CA PHE A 248 -3.82 6.38 4.64
C PHE A 248 -3.23 5.02 4.29
N VAL A 249 -3.22 4.07 5.22
CA VAL A 249 -2.71 2.70 5.00
C VAL A 249 -3.55 2.00 3.92
N PHE A 250 -4.85 1.92 4.10
CA PHE A 250 -5.73 1.17 3.21
C PHE A 250 -5.82 1.81 1.81
N PHE A 251 -6.23 3.08 1.71
CA PHE A 251 -6.47 3.72 0.41
C PHE A 251 -5.20 4.28 -0.22
N GLY A 252 -4.25 4.71 0.61
CA GLY A 252 -3.03 5.37 0.17
C GLY A 252 -1.92 4.41 -0.22
N ILE A 253 -1.77 3.31 0.54
CA ILE A 253 -0.70 2.34 0.34
C ILE A 253 -1.24 1.09 -0.35
N LEU A 254 -2.07 0.31 0.35
CA LEU A 254 -2.40 -1.07 -0.03
C LEU A 254 -3.27 -1.11 -1.30
N TYR A 255 -4.44 -0.47 -1.25
CA TYR A 255 -5.36 -0.43 -2.39
C TYR A 255 -4.77 0.30 -3.60
N ALA A 256 -3.97 1.35 -3.37
CA ALA A 256 -3.23 2.05 -4.42
C ALA A 256 -2.23 1.14 -5.12
N SER A 257 -1.45 0.38 -4.34
CA SER A 257 -0.46 -0.57 -4.87
C SER A 257 -1.14 -1.69 -5.67
N ARG A 258 -2.23 -2.27 -5.14
CA ARG A 258 -3.05 -3.26 -5.85
C ARG A 258 -3.59 -2.72 -7.17
N CYS A 259 -4.22 -1.54 -7.17
CA CYS A 259 -4.78 -0.94 -8.38
C CYS A 259 -3.72 -0.78 -9.47
N ASN A 260 -2.52 -0.35 -9.08
CA ASN A 260 -1.41 -0.21 -10.03
C ASN A 260 -0.93 -1.57 -10.57
N ASN A 261 -0.87 -2.61 -9.74
CA ASN A 261 -0.44 -3.93 -10.16
C ASN A 261 -1.48 -4.64 -11.05
N PHE A 262 -2.78 -4.45 -10.76
CA PHE A 262 -3.87 -5.15 -11.43
C PHE A 262 -4.30 -4.51 -12.76
N HIS A 263 -4.41 -3.17 -12.83
CA HIS A 263 -4.98 -2.50 -14.00
C HIS A 263 -4.01 -2.28 -15.16
N GLY A 264 -2.77 -2.82 -15.09
CA GLY A 264 -1.81 -2.76 -16.19
C GLY A 264 -1.27 -1.36 -16.52
N ASN A 265 -1.56 -0.35 -15.70
CA ASN A 265 -1.15 1.04 -15.92
C ASN A 265 0.36 1.28 -15.74
N VAL A 266 1.07 0.29 -15.19
CA VAL A 266 2.51 0.34 -14.94
C VAL A 266 3.14 -1.01 -15.27
N ALA A 267 4.44 -1.02 -15.54
CA ALA A 267 5.20 -2.26 -15.65
C ALA A 267 5.09 -3.10 -14.37
N ALA A 268 5.06 -4.43 -14.53
CA ALA A 268 5.09 -5.37 -13.42
C ALA A 268 6.28 -5.07 -12.50
N ARG A 269 6.01 -4.99 -11.19
CA ARG A 269 6.88 -4.30 -10.23
C ARG A 269 8.25 -4.91 -10.10
N MET A 270 8.30 -6.22 -9.93
CA MET A 270 9.53 -6.98 -9.79
C MET A 270 10.26 -7.21 -11.13
N ASN A 271 9.56 -7.04 -12.26
CA ASN A 271 10.12 -7.18 -13.61
C ASN A 271 10.50 -5.83 -14.26
N SER A 272 10.22 -4.72 -13.59
CA SER A 272 10.53 -3.40 -14.13
C SER A 272 12.03 -3.13 -14.07
N ILE A 273 12.53 -2.31 -15.00
CA ILE A 273 13.93 -1.83 -14.97
C ILE A 273 14.31 -1.06 -13.69
N ASN A 274 13.31 -0.64 -12.91
CA ASN A 274 13.47 0.07 -11.65
C ASN A 274 13.34 -0.87 -10.42
N ALA A 275 13.13 -2.17 -10.63
CA ALA A 275 13.07 -3.15 -9.58
C ALA A 275 14.44 -3.29 -8.91
N ASN A 276 14.49 -3.21 -7.59
CA ASN A 276 15.70 -3.36 -6.81
C ASN A 276 15.40 -4.08 -5.48
N LYS A 277 16.41 -4.28 -4.64
CA LYS A 277 16.24 -4.93 -3.33
C LYS A 277 15.21 -4.21 -2.45
N ASP A 278 15.12 -2.89 -2.51
CA ASP A 278 14.10 -2.13 -1.76
C ASP A 278 12.69 -2.37 -2.30
N THR A 279 12.53 -2.65 -3.59
CA THR A 279 11.23 -3.08 -4.15
C THR A 279 10.83 -4.43 -3.59
N PHE A 280 11.78 -5.38 -3.50
CA PHE A 280 11.55 -6.69 -2.90
C PHE A 280 11.11 -6.55 -1.44
N LYS A 281 11.85 -5.77 -0.64
CA LYS A 281 11.53 -5.49 0.77
C LYS A 281 10.15 -4.85 0.92
N MET A 282 9.89 -3.79 0.15
CA MET A 282 8.59 -3.11 0.13
C MET A 282 7.44 -4.08 -0.08
N TYR A 283 7.51 -4.95 -1.08
CA TYR A 283 6.41 -5.89 -1.34
C TYR A 283 6.33 -7.03 -0.33
N THR A 284 7.45 -7.46 0.26
CA THR A 284 7.47 -8.45 1.34
C THR A 284 6.76 -7.90 2.58
N ASP A 285 7.10 -6.68 2.96
CA ASP A 285 6.52 -5.98 4.11
C ASP A 285 5.06 -5.59 3.89
N MET A 286 4.70 -5.23 2.65
CA MET A 286 3.31 -5.02 2.26
C MET A 286 2.49 -6.30 2.39
N PHE A 287 2.99 -7.44 1.90
CA PHE A 287 2.34 -8.74 2.07
C PHE A 287 2.10 -9.04 3.55
N LEU A 288 3.12 -8.90 4.41
CA LEU A 288 2.98 -9.15 5.86
C LEU A 288 1.96 -8.21 6.52
N THR A 289 1.89 -6.95 6.07
CA THR A 289 0.90 -5.98 6.56
C THR A 289 -0.52 -6.34 6.11
N GLU A 290 -0.70 -6.74 4.86
CA GLU A 290 -1.99 -7.24 4.34
C GLU A 290 -2.41 -8.52 5.08
N TYR A 291 -1.46 -9.40 5.35
CA TYR A 291 -1.68 -10.67 6.03
C TYR A 291 -2.21 -10.48 7.46
N ILE A 292 -1.60 -9.60 8.26
CA ILE A 292 -2.12 -9.30 9.60
C ILE A 292 -3.47 -8.57 9.54
N ILE A 293 -3.70 -7.70 8.55
CA ILE A 293 -5.00 -7.04 8.36
C ILE A 293 -6.10 -8.05 8.06
N LEU A 294 -5.82 -9.04 7.20
CA LEU A 294 -6.74 -10.14 6.94
C LEU A 294 -7.04 -10.93 8.22
N ALA A 295 -6.01 -11.27 9.00
CA ALA A 295 -6.18 -12.00 10.26
C ALA A 295 -7.03 -11.20 11.26
N ILE A 296 -6.79 -9.90 11.40
CA ILE A 296 -7.60 -8.99 12.22
C ILE A 296 -9.04 -8.97 11.74
N HIS A 297 -9.26 -8.87 10.43
CA HIS A 297 -10.62 -8.80 9.89
C HIS A 297 -11.39 -10.10 10.13
N LEU A 298 -10.78 -11.27 9.89
CA LEU A 298 -11.38 -12.56 10.21
C LEU A 298 -11.67 -12.71 11.70
N ASN A 299 -10.76 -12.23 12.55
CA ASN A 299 -10.96 -12.24 14.01
C ASN A 299 -12.11 -11.33 14.45
N SER A 300 -12.24 -10.15 13.85
CA SER A 300 -13.34 -9.22 14.12
C SER A 300 -14.72 -9.79 13.72
N GLN A 301 -14.73 -10.72 12.77
CA GLN A 301 -15.91 -11.46 12.32
C GLN A 301 -16.15 -12.76 13.11
N GLY A 302 -15.28 -13.09 14.08
CA GLY A 302 -15.35 -14.35 14.83
C GLY A 302 -14.92 -15.60 14.05
N ALA A 303 -14.38 -15.43 12.84
CA ALA A 303 -13.91 -16.54 11.98
C ALA A 303 -12.49 -17.02 12.31
N LEU A 304 -11.75 -16.26 13.11
CA LEU A 304 -10.38 -16.56 13.57
C LEU A 304 -10.26 -16.29 15.07
N SER A 305 -9.71 -17.23 15.83
CA SER A 305 -9.55 -17.09 17.29
C SER A 305 -8.41 -16.13 17.68
N ASP A 306 -8.49 -15.64 18.91
CA ASP A 306 -7.45 -14.80 19.52
C ASP A 306 -6.12 -15.55 19.68
N VAL A 307 -6.17 -16.88 19.82
CA VAL A 307 -4.96 -17.73 19.90
C VAL A 307 -4.18 -17.63 18.60
N VAL A 308 -4.85 -17.77 17.46
CA VAL A 308 -4.19 -17.68 16.15
C VAL A 308 -3.75 -16.25 15.86
N LEU A 309 -4.59 -15.25 16.14
CA LEU A 309 -4.22 -13.85 15.95
C LEU A 309 -2.97 -13.46 16.76
N ASN A 310 -2.84 -13.99 17.99
CA ASN A 310 -1.66 -13.79 18.82
C ASN A 310 -0.39 -14.48 18.32
N LYS A 311 -0.50 -15.55 17.52
CA LYS A 311 0.66 -16.14 16.82
C LYS A 311 1.02 -15.30 15.60
N VAL A 312 0.04 -15.03 14.73
CA VAL A 312 0.24 -14.31 13.46
C VAL A 312 0.80 -12.89 13.66
N LYS A 313 0.54 -12.23 14.80
CA LYS A 313 1.13 -10.90 15.08
C LYS A 313 2.67 -10.92 15.17
N GLU A 314 3.26 -12.05 15.55
CA GLU A 314 4.73 -12.20 15.66
C GLU A 314 5.41 -12.18 14.28
N ASN A 315 4.65 -12.38 13.20
CA ASN A 315 5.14 -12.22 11.83
C ASN A 315 5.66 -10.80 11.52
N ALA A 316 5.41 -9.81 12.38
CA ALA A 316 6.05 -8.50 12.30
C ALA A 316 7.59 -8.60 12.35
N ASP A 317 8.14 -9.63 12.99
CA ASP A 317 9.58 -9.88 13.06
C ASP A 317 10.18 -10.39 11.75
N LEU A 318 9.34 -10.76 10.78
CA LEU A 318 9.77 -11.19 9.44
C LEU A 318 9.96 -10.03 8.45
N MET A 319 9.57 -8.79 8.82
CA MET A 319 9.73 -7.60 7.97
C MET A 319 11.20 -7.17 7.83
N ILE A 320 11.63 -6.66 6.66
CA ILE A 320 13.06 -6.63 6.23
C ILE A 320 13.65 -5.31 5.70
#